data_AF-A0A9P0I3U8-F1
#
_entry.id   AF-A0A9P0I3U8-F1
#
_cell.length_a   1.000
_cell.length_b   1.000
_cell.length_c   1.000
_cell.angle_alpha   90.00
_cell.angle_beta   90.00
_cell.angle_gamma   90.00
#
_symmetry.space_group_name_H-M   'P 1'
#
loop_
_entity.id
_entity.type
_entity.pdbx_description
1 polymer ?
#
loop_
_entity_poly.entity_id
_entity_poly.type
_entity_poly.pdbx_seq_one_letter_code
_entity_poly.pdbx_strand_id
1 'polypeptide(L)'
;MDGEPEALSDTATNCNLASASETLSDHNQAKLDSLEKKAVHLRLVLEKDFKAADIKWSLFVAAAFSFRYESCLRPFPPAFLKNGVKDMDELLSVITDVPALDLVLQQLDNLDNLSNISDIIDLLFYVLVRLKEPSLKTIPAEVHEAILANAHSTISAPKPQYIFQVSSSLKSSAEMKWKELAKNHHIFYAYHGNRLENFYTIFNFGLQQHLNKNTLLGNGVYLSPELNLSLPYSHGGFGWGASCIGGHLSCIALCEVVDAPEGINYQKPVSNEGDGLYEDEKSKLLTEQGCDGQMTQYVVTNCDLVRVRYMLVYAKQPASMRFPTANVNRNVGGLRQWLARHKLFSILLGYGLMLATIGFANNQPIHYYYKILLKKLDIAYSSVKV
;
A
#
# COMPACT_ATOMS: atom_id res chain seq x y z
N MET A 1 15.22 -41.39 -37.97
CA MET A 1 14.08 -40.95 -38.78
C MET A 1 13.01 -42.01 -38.51
N ASP A 2 12.08 -41.81 -37.59
CA ASP A 2 11.38 -40.58 -37.22
C ASP A 2 11.01 -40.59 -35.74
N GLY A 3 11.07 -39.41 -35.12
CA GLY A 3 10.79 -39.20 -33.70
C GLY A 3 9.30 -39.11 -33.42
N GLU A 4 8.88 -39.82 -32.38
CA GLU A 4 7.59 -39.65 -31.72
C GLU A 4 7.64 -38.42 -30.80
N PRO A 5 6.64 -37.51 -30.82
CA PRO A 5 6.60 -36.40 -29.89
C PRO A 5 5.89 -36.79 -28.58
N GLU A 6 6.55 -36.49 -27.47
CA GLU A 6 6.02 -36.55 -26.10
C GLU A 6 4.80 -35.61 -25.95
N ALA A 7 3.66 -36.19 -25.58
CA ALA A 7 2.47 -35.43 -25.19
C ALA A 7 2.61 -34.97 -23.72
N LEU A 8 2.92 -33.68 -23.55
CA LEU A 8 2.83 -32.96 -22.28
C LEU A 8 1.35 -32.85 -21.85
N SER A 9 1.04 -33.46 -20.72
CA SER A 9 -0.27 -33.36 -20.04
C SER A 9 -0.34 -32.04 -19.24
N ASP A 10 -0.86 -30.99 -19.86
CA ASP A 10 -1.27 -29.76 -19.18
C ASP A 10 -2.64 -29.96 -18.53
N THR A 11 -2.67 -30.29 -17.24
CA THR A 11 -3.89 -30.27 -16.43
C THR A 11 -4.09 -28.87 -15.84
N ALA A 12 -4.49 -27.92 -16.70
CA ALA A 12 -5.02 -26.63 -16.28
C ALA A 12 -6.50 -26.82 -15.88
N THR A 13 -6.76 -27.00 -14.59
CA THR A 13 -8.14 -27.05 -14.06
C THR A 13 -8.73 -25.63 -14.06
N ASN A 14 -9.44 -25.32 -15.15
CA ASN A 14 -10.31 -24.15 -15.27
C ASN A 14 -11.53 -24.31 -14.35
N CYS A 15 -11.52 -23.66 -13.19
CA CYS A 15 -12.70 -23.55 -12.32
C CYS A 15 -13.57 -22.37 -12.76
N ASN A 16 -14.35 -22.56 -13.83
CA ASN A 16 -15.51 -21.71 -14.13
C ASN A 16 -16.69 -22.17 -13.25
N LEU A 17 -16.90 -21.48 -12.13
CA LEU A 17 -18.14 -21.58 -11.36
C LEU A 17 -18.75 -20.18 -11.16
N ALA A 18 -19.15 -19.59 -12.26
CA ALA A 18 -20.03 -18.43 -12.32
C ALA A 18 -21.35 -18.89 -12.95
N SER A 19 -22.47 -18.86 -12.21
CA SER A 19 -23.81 -19.05 -12.82
C SER A 19 -25.04 -18.84 -11.93
N ALA A 20 -24.93 -18.49 -10.64
CA ALA A 20 -26.13 -18.25 -9.82
C ALA A 20 -26.14 -16.96 -8.98
N SER A 21 -24.96 -16.41 -8.65
CA SER A 21 -24.88 -15.16 -7.87
C SER A 21 -24.87 -13.89 -8.74
N GLU A 22 -24.56 -14.01 -10.03
CA GLU A 22 -24.41 -12.87 -10.95
C GLU A 22 -25.77 -12.26 -11.36
N THR A 23 -26.80 -13.10 -11.52
CA THR A 23 -28.13 -12.64 -11.99
C THR A 23 -28.86 -11.75 -10.97
N LEU A 24 -28.64 -11.97 -9.67
CA LEU A 24 -29.23 -11.14 -8.60
C LEU A 24 -28.43 -9.85 -8.34
N SER A 25 -27.11 -9.86 -8.61
CA SER A 25 -26.28 -8.66 -8.56
C SER A 25 -26.59 -7.73 -9.73
N ASP A 26 -26.78 -8.27 -10.92
CA ASP A 26 -27.02 -7.48 -12.14
C ASP A 26 -28.34 -6.69 -12.09
N HIS A 27 -29.37 -7.24 -11.43
CA HIS A 27 -30.65 -6.56 -11.29
C HIS A 27 -30.61 -5.38 -10.31
N ASN A 28 -29.73 -5.43 -9.30
CA ASN A 28 -29.41 -4.28 -8.44
C ASN A 28 -28.39 -3.34 -9.09
N GLN A 29 -27.56 -3.86 -10.00
CA GLN A 29 -26.50 -3.15 -10.72
C GLN A 29 -27.04 -2.09 -11.68
N ALA A 30 -28.15 -2.38 -12.37
CA ALA A 30 -28.85 -1.42 -13.25
C ALA A 30 -29.68 -0.36 -12.49
N LYS A 31 -29.83 -0.49 -11.16
CA LYS A 31 -30.70 0.38 -10.36
C LYS A 31 -29.99 1.67 -9.90
N LEU A 32 -28.66 1.72 -10.01
CA LEU A 32 -27.74 2.75 -9.51
C LEU A 32 -27.14 3.64 -10.61
N ASP A 33 -27.68 3.59 -11.82
CA ASP A 33 -27.04 4.22 -12.99
C ASP A 33 -27.06 5.75 -12.99
N SER A 34 -27.96 6.40 -12.23
CA SER A 34 -27.96 7.87 -12.17
C SER A 34 -26.85 8.40 -11.27
N LEU A 35 -26.19 9.46 -11.73
CA LEU A 35 -25.11 10.14 -11.01
C LEU A 35 -25.56 10.62 -9.61
N GLU A 36 -26.79 11.09 -9.50
CA GLU A 36 -27.42 11.50 -8.23
C GLU A 36 -27.49 10.35 -7.22
N LYS A 37 -27.85 9.14 -7.66
CA LYS A 37 -27.90 7.97 -6.76
C LYS A 37 -26.50 7.60 -6.30
N LYS A 38 -25.51 7.61 -7.20
CA LYS A 38 -24.11 7.37 -6.84
C LYS A 38 -23.63 8.37 -5.80
N ALA A 39 -23.95 9.66 -5.99
CA ALA A 39 -23.63 10.74 -5.06
C ALA A 39 -24.25 10.51 -3.67
N VAL A 40 -25.56 10.17 -3.61
CA VAL A 40 -26.24 9.87 -2.34
C VAL A 40 -25.59 8.69 -1.62
N HIS A 41 -25.27 7.60 -2.33
CA HIS A 41 -24.63 6.44 -1.72
C HIS A 41 -23.21 6.72 -1.24
N LEU A 42 -22.44 7.52 -1.99
CA LEU A 42 -21.12 7.96 -1.56
C LEU A 42 -21.19 8.77 -0.27
N ARG A 43 -22.12 9.74 -0.22
CA ARG A 43 -22.35 10.54 0.97
C ARG A 43 -22.67 9.67 2.19
N LEU A 44 -23.59 8.70 2.04
CA LEU A 44 -23.94 7.77 3.12
C LEU A 44 -22.74 6.96 3.63
N VAL A 45 -21.84 6.52 2.75
CA VAL A 45 -20.63 5.77 3.15
C VAL A 45 -19.63 6.69 3.88
N LEU A 46 -19.42 7.90 3.36
CA LEU A 46 -18.50 8.88 3.95
C LEU A 46 -18.99 9.39 5.32
N GLU A 47 -20.29 9.62 5.48
CA GLU A 47 -20.90 10.03 6.76
C GLU A 47 -20.92 8.90 7.79
N LYS A 48 -21.05 7.64 7.35
CA LYS A 48 -21.11 6.48 8.24
C LYS A 48 -19.78 6.21 8.96
N ASP A 49 -18.68 6.19 8.22
CA ASP A 49 -17.35 5.95 8.78
C ASP A 49 -16.27 6.56 7.87
N PHE A 50 -16.04 7.86 8.06
CA PHE A 50 -15.14 8.65 7.23
C PHE A 50 -13.71 8.09 7.19
N LYS A 51 -13.18 7.64 8.35
CA LYS A 51 -11.82 7.08 8.43
C LYS A 51 -11.71 5.73 7.72
N ALA A 52 -12.74 4.89 7.80
CA ALA A 52 -12.77 3.61 7.10
C ALA A 52 -12.86 3.80 5.58
N ALA A 53 -13.62 4.78 5.11
CA ALA A 53 -13.66 5.15 3.70
C ALA A 53 -12.31 5.70 3.22
N ASP A 54 -11.69 6.57 4.01
CA ASP A 54 -10.40 7.19 3.71
C ASP A 54 -9.25 6.16 3.61
N ILE A 55 -9.15 5.21 4.56
CA ILE A 55 -8.13 4.15 4.46
C ILE A 55 -8.39 3.25 3.25
N LYS A 56 -9.64 2.90 2.97
CA LYS A 56 -9.99 2.05 1.82
C LYS A 56 -9.55 2.71 0.51
N TRP A 57 -9.83 4.00 0.37
CA TRP A 57 -9.36 4.80 -0.75
C TRP A 57 -7.84 4.90 -0.78
N SER A 58 -7.20 5.14 0.36
CA SER A 58 -5.73 5.22 0.46
C SER A 58 -5.02 3.93 0.05
N LEU A 59 -5.59 2.77 0.37
CA LEU A 59 -5.08 1.47 -0.07
C LEU A 59 -5.22 1.29 -1.59
N PHE A 60 -6.36 1.69 -2.15
CA PHE A 60 -6.59 1.67 -3.60
C PHE A 60 -5.55 2.54 -4.33
N VAL A 61 -5.34 3.77 -3.85
CA VAL A 61 -4.33 4.69 -4.40
C VAL A 61 -2.92 4.10 -4.30
N ALA A 62 -2.55 3.54 -3.15
CA ALA A 62 -1.24 2.88 -2.97
C ALA A 62 -1.02 1.73 -3.99
N ALA A 63 -2.07 0.94 -4.25
CA ALA A 63 -2.01 -0.14 -5.22
C ALA A 63 -1.93 0.36 -6.67
N ALA A 64 -2.66 1.42 -7.01
CA ALA A 64 -2.69 1.99 -8.35
C ALA A 64 -1.37 2.66 -8.75
N PHE A 65 -0.73 3.39 -7.83
CA PHE A 65 0.57 4.04 -8.06
C PHE A 65 1.77 3.09 -7.94
N SER A 66 1.56 1.82 -7.58
CA SER A 66 2.65 0.85 -7.51
C SER A 66 3.10 0.44 -8.90
N PHE A 67 4.42 0.29 -9.11
CA PHE A 67 4.95 -0.35 -10.32
C PHE A 67 4.49 -1.81 -10.48
N ARG A 68 3.90 -2.40 -9.43
CA ARG A 68 3.32 -3.75 -9.40
C ARG A 68 1.80 -3.73 -9.46
N TYR A 69 1.19 -2.66 -9.97
CA TYR A 69 -0.27 -2.51 -10.05
C TYR A 69 -0.96 -3.73 -10.69
N GLU A 70 -0.28 -4.46 -11.58
CA GLU A 70 -0.82 -5.69 -12.20
C GLU A 70 -1.25 -6.77 -11.19
N SER A 71 -0.49 -6.92 -10.10
CA SER A 71 -0.78 -7.88 -9.03
C SER A 71 -1.43 -7.22 -7.81
N CYS A 72 -1.11 -5.95 -7.53
CA CYS A 72 -1.58 -5.23 -6.35
C CYS A 72 -2.98 -4.62 -6.51
N LEU A 73 -3.31 -4.09 -7.70
CA LEU A 73 -4.56 -3.38 -7.95
C LEU A 73 -5.67 -4.36 -8.36
N ARG A 74 -6.11 -5.16 -7.39
CA ARG A 74 -7.20 -6.13 -7.55
C ARG A 74 -8.22 -5.95 -6.41
N PRO A 75 -9.52 -5.79 -6.73
CA PRO A 75 -10.12 -5.76 -8.06
C PRO A 75 -9.85 -4.44 -8.80
N PHE A 76 -9.84 -4.51 -10.14
CA PHE A 76 -9.56 -3.38 -11.01
C PHE A 76 -10.87 -2.72 -11.48
N PRO A 77 -10.97 -1.38 -11.50
CA PRO A 77 -12.18 -0.68 -11.91
C PRO A 77 -12.48 -0.91 -13.40
N PRO A 78 -13.64 -1.51 -13.76
CA PRO A 78 -13.92 -1.95 -15.12
C PRO A 78 -14.06 -0.79 -16.12
N ALA A 79 -14.38 0.43 -15.65
CA ALA A 79 -14.45 1.62 -16.49
C ALA A 79 -13.11 1.95 -17.18
N PHE A 80 -11.99 1.51 -16.60
CA PHE A 80 -10.64 1.76 -17.11
C PHE A 80 -10.07 0.52 -17.82
N LEU A 81 -10.92 -0.45 -18.20
CA LEU A 81 -10.51 -1.65 -18.93
C LEU A 81 -10.96 -1.51 -20.39
N LYS A 82 -10.01 -1.23 -21.29
CA LYS A 82 -10.25 -1.06 -22.73
C LYS A 82 -9.75 -2.29 -23.47
N ASN A 83 -10.66 -3.07 -24.07
CA ASN A 83 -10.34 -4.30 -24.82
C ASN A 83 -9.46 -5.30 -24.03
N GLY A 84 -9.70 -5.43 -22.73
CA GLY A 84 -8.91 -6.30 -21.84
C GLY A 84 -7.57 -5.72 -21.38
N VAL A 85 -7.22 -4.50 -21.81
CA VAL A 85 -6.02 -3.77 -21.38
C VAL A 85 -6.40 -2.71 -20.35
N LYS A 86 -5.62 -2.63 -19.27
CA LYS A 86 -5.81 -1.63 -18.21
C LYS A 86 -5.31 -0.26 -18.69
N ASP A 87 -6.19 0.72 -18.77
CA ASP A 87 -5.85 2.12 -19.03
C ASP A 87 -5.42 2.79 -17.72
N MET A 88 -4.14 2.61 -17.38
CA MET A 88 -3.57 3.19 -16.16
C MET A 88 -3.41 4.71 -16.26
N ASP A 89 -3.20 5.26 -17.45
CA ASP A 89 -2.98 6.70 -17.63
C ASP A 89 -4.27 7.47 -17.30
N GLU A 90 -5.40 7.01 -17.83
CA GLU A 90 -6.71 7.58 -17.51
C GLU A 90 -7.05 7.40 -16.02
N LEU A 91 -6.81 6.20 -15.47
CA LEU A 91 -7.07 5.92 -14.05
C LEU A 91 -6.25 6.84 -13.12
N LEU A 92 -4.95 6.97 -13.36
CA LEU A 92 -4.07 7.78 -12.53
C LEU A 92 -4.38 9.28 -12.67
N SER A 93 -4.84 9.73 -13.84
CA SER A 93 -5.35 11.10 -14.03
C SER A 93 -6.55 11.35 -13.11
N VAL A 94 -7.58 10.49 -13.16
CA VAL A 94 -8.78 10.65 -12.32
C VAL A 94 -8.42 10.59 -10.83
N ILE A 95 -7.55 9.67 -10.41
CA ILE A 95 -7.09 9.58 -9.01
C ILE A 95 -6.42 10.88 -8.55
N THR A 96 -5.62 11.51 -9.41
CA THR A 96 -4.90 12.75 -9.10
C THR A 96 -5.85 13.94 -8.93
N ASP A 97 -6.99 13.92 -9.64
CA ASP A 97 -8.01 14.96 -9.56
C ASP A 97 -8.95 14.80 -8.37
N VAL A 98 -8.95 13.66 -7.67
CA VAL A 98 -9.78 13.45 -6.46
C VAL A 98 -9.32 14.39 -5.33
N PRO A 99 -10.17 15.35 -4.90
CA PRO A 99 -9.84 16.22 -3.79
C PRO A 99 -10.04 15.49 -2.46
N ALA A 100 -9.63 16.12 -1.35
CA ALA A 100 -9.88 15.60 -0.01
C ALA A 100 -11.37 15.21 0.18
N LEU A 101 -11.65 14.11 0.89
CA LEU A 101 -13.00 13.52 0.92
C LEU A 101 -14.04 14.43 1.60
N ASP A 102 -13.61 15.37 2.44
CA ASP A 102 -14.43 16.42 3.01
C ASP A 102 -14.90 17.44 1.96
N LEU A 103 -14.02 17.80 1.02
CA LEU A 103 -14.38 18.62 -0.14
C LEU A 103 -15.30 17.86 -1.09
N VAL A 104 -15.05 16.55 -1.30
CA VAL A 104 -15.98 15.69 -2.05
C VAL A 104 -17.36 15.73 -1.40
N LEU A 105 -17.46 15.51 -0.09
CA LEU A 105 -18.72 15.59 0.65
C LEU A 105 -19.47 16.91 0.40
N GLN A 106 -18.77 18.05 0.44
CA GLN A 106 -19.35 19.37 0.15
C GLN A 106 -19.84 19.48 -1.31
N GLN A 107 -19.11 18.89 -2.26
CA GLN A 107 -19.52 18.89 -3.67
C GLN A 107 -20.74 18.00 -3.92
N LEU A 108 -20.89 16.90 -3.19
CA LEU A 108 -22.05 16.01 -3.29
C LEU A 108 -23.37 16.69 -2.86
N ASP A 109 -23.31 17.79 -2.10
CA ASP A 109 -24.50 18.58 -1.74
C ASP A 109 -24.99 19.48 -2.88
N ASN A 110 -24.14 19.78 -3.88
CA ASN A 110 -24.48 20.61 -5.02
C ASN A 110 -24.79 19.76 -6.26
N LEU A 111 -26.03 19.26 -6.31
CA LEU A 111 -26.49 18.34 -7.35
C LEU A 111 -26.32 18.89 -8.78
N ASP A 112 -26.45 20.21 -8.98
CA ASP A 112 -26.36 20.85 -10.29
C ASP A 112 -24.95 20.76 -10.90
N ASN A 113 -23.92 20.57 -10.07
CA ASN A 113 -22.52 20.55 -10.49
C ASN A 113 -21.89 19.15 -10.50
N LEU A 114 -22.66 18.09 -10.25
CA LEU A 114 -22.13 16.72 -10.18
C LEU A 114 -21.48 16.28 -11.50
N SER A 115 -21.96 16.78 -12.64
CA SER A 115 -21.40 16.45 -13.96
C SER A 115 -19.93 16.84 -14.10
N ASN A 116 -19.48 17.86 -13.37
CA ASN A 116 -18.09 18.33 -13.42
C ASN A 116 -17.11 17.37 -12.73
N ILE A 117 -17.63 16.47 -11.88
CA ILE A 117 -16.86 15.49 -11.11
C ILE A 117 -17.39 14.08 -11.34
N SER A 118 -18.01 13.81 -12.49
CA SER A 118 -18.63 12.51 -12.79
C SER A 118 -17.65 11.35 -12.69
N ASP A 119 -16.44 11.52 -13.22
CA ASP A 119 -15.42 10.47 -13.25
C ASP A 119 -14.89 10.16 -11.85
N ILE A 120 -14.78 11.21 -11.01
CA ILE A 120 -14.42 11.09 -9.59
C ILE A 120 -15.52 10.35 -8.83
N ILE A 121 -16.79 10.73 -9.04
CA ILE A 121 -17.94 10.06 -8.42
C ILE A 121 -17.97 8.60 -8.83
N ASP A 122 -17.78 8.29 -10.11
CA ASP A 122 -17.84 6.92 -10.61
C ASP A 122 -16.72 6.05 -10.05
N LEU A 123 -15.50 6.57 -9.98
CA LEU A 123 -14.36 5.85 -9.42
C LEU A 123 -14.51 5.66 -7.90
N LEU A 124 -14.85 6.71 -7.16
CA LEU A 124 -15.11 6.59 -5.72
C LEU A 124 -16.27 5.66 -5.43
N PHE A 125 -17.34 5.73 -6.22
CA PHE A 125 -18.52 4.87 -6.07
C PHE A 125 -18.12 3.41 -6.30
N TYR A 126 -17.30 3.14 -7.32
CA TYR A 126 -16.76 1.80 -7.53
C TYR A 126 -16.02 1.30 -6.29
N VAL A 127 -15.01 2.05 -5.82
CA VAL A 127 -14.13 1.60 -4.74
C VAL A 127 -14.84 1.54 -3.38
N LEU A 128 -15.61 2.57 -3.02
CA LEU A 128 -16.17 2.71 -1.68
C LEU A 128 -17.53 2.04 -1.53
N VAL A 129 -18.36 2.04 -2.59
CA VAL A 129 -19.75 1.56 -2.52
C VAL A 129 -19.92 0.22 -3.21
N ARG A 130 -19.49 0.09 -4.48
CA ARG A 130 -19.73 -1.12 -5.28
C ARG A 130 -18.94 -2.31 -4.75
N LEU A 131 -17.69 -2.10 -4.31
CA LEU A 131 -16.92 -3.11 -3.57
C LEU A 131 -17.41 -3.22 -2.13
N LYS A 132 -18.63 -3.75 -1.94
CA LYS A 132 -19.33 -3.74 -0.65
C LYS A 132 -18.69 -4.64 0.40
N GLU A 133 -18.09 -5.76 -0.01
CA GLU A 133 -17.52 -6.76 0.90
C GLU A 133 -16.06 -7.10 0.51
N PRO A 134 -15.18 -7.32 1.50
CA PRO A 134 -15.41 -7.10 2.93
C PRO A 134 -15.56 -5.61 3.27
N SER A 135 -16.08 -5.30 4.47
CA SER A 135 -16.29 -3.94 4.96
C SER A 135 -15.27 -3.58 6.03
N LEU A 136 -14.88 -2.30 6.07
CA LEU A 136 -14.03 -1.75 7.13
C LEU A 136 -14.87 -0.98 8.14
N LYS A 137 -14.49 -1.11 9.40
CA LYS A 137 -15.03 -0.33 10.51
C LYS A 137 -13.88 0.20 11.36
N THR A 138 -13.88 1.49 11.63
CA THR A 138 -12.92 2.13 12.52
C THR A 138 -13.14 1.65 13.96
N ILE A 139 -12.06 1.25 14.62
CA ILE A 139 -12.09 0.86 16.03
C ILE A 139 -11.69 2.05 16.91
N PRO A 140 -12.49 2.39 17.95
CA PRO A 140 -12.15 3.41 18.93
C PRO A 140 -10.83 3.11 19.67
N ALA A 141 -10.04 4.15 19.95
CA ALA A 141 -8.70 4.03 20.53
C ALA A 141 -8.68 3.33 21.89
N GLU A 142 -9.77 3.44 22.64
CA GLU A 142 -9.93 2.86 23.98
C GLU A 142 -9.89 1.33 23.96
N VAL A 143 -10.21 0.72 22.81
CA VAL A 143 -10.29 -0.75 22.64
C VAL A 143 -9.02 -1.32 21.99
N HIS A 144 -8.08 -0.48 21.57
CA HIS A 144 -6.89 -0.93 20.82
C HIS A 144 -6.05 -1.93 21.63
N GLU A 145 -5.79 -1.63 22.89
CA GLU A 145 -5.00 -2.53 23.77
C GLU A 145 -5.66 -3.91 23.93
N ALA A 146 -6.98 -3.95 24.09
CA ALA A 146 -7.72 -5.20 24.24
C ALA A 146 -7.63 -6.07 22.97
N ILE A 147 -7.63 -5.45 21.79
CA ILE A 147 -7.47 -6.17 20.52
C ILE A 147 -6.06 -6.72 20.37
N LEU A 148 -5.04 -5.92 20.68
CA LEU A 148 -3.63 -6.33 20.58
C LEU A 148 -3.29 -7.45 21.58
N ALA A 149 -3.95 -7.45 22.75
CA ALA A 149 -3.78 -8.50 23.76
C ALA A 149 -4.22 -9.89 23.28
N ASN A 150 -5.11 -10.00 22.27
CA ASN A 150 -5.61 -11.28 21.76
C ASN A 150 -4.53 -12.14 21.09
N ALA A 151 -3.44 -11.54 20.59
CA ALA A 151 -2.33 -12.28 20.00
C ALA A 151 -1.32 -12.77 21.04
N HIS A 152 -1.50 -12.43 22.33
CA HIS A 152 -0.62 -12.81 23.43
C HIS A 152 0.87 -12.49 23.19
N SER A 153 1.16 -11.37 22.52
CA SER A 153 2.54 -10.94 22.27
C SER A 153 3.30 -10.75 23.59
N THR A 154 4.49 -11.34 23.66
CA THR A 154 5.37 -11.28 24.83
C THR A 154 6.28 -10.06 24.79
N ILE A 155 6.55 -9.53 23.59
CA ILE A 155 7.47 -8.41 23.39
C ILE A 155 6.70 -7.12 23.11
N SER A 156 7.05 -6.05 23.83
CA SER A 156 6.47 -4.72 23.62
C SER A 156 6.80 -4.15 22.24
N ALA A 157 5.77 -3.79 21.48
CA ALA A 157 5.90 -3.26 20.12
C ALA A 157 5.35 -1.83 19.99
N PRO A 158 5.81 -1.05 18.99
CA PRO A 158 5.18 0.20 18.61
C PRO A 158 3.68 0.04 18.38
N LYS A 159 2.87 0.92 18.99
CA LYS A 159 1.41 0.88 18.88
C LYS A 159 0.93 1.52 17.57
N PRO A 160 -0.06 0.93 16.88
CA PRO A 160 -0.67 1.53 15.70
C PRO A 160 -1.46 2.78 16.07
N GLN A 161 -1.53 3.77 15.17
CA GLN A 161 -2.38 4.96 15.37
C GLN A 161 -3.85 4.67 15.08
N TYR A 162 -4.12 3.73 14.18
CA TYR A 162 -5.48 3.35 13.80
C TYR A 162 -5.61 1.83 13.72
N ILE A 163 -6.75 1.32 14.16
CA ILE A 163 -7.15 -0.07 13.96
C ILE A 163 -8.48 -0.09 13.23
N PHE A 164 -8.55 -0.86 12.16
CA PHE A 164 -9.77 -1.08 11.39
C PHE A 164 -10.15 -2.55 11.48
N GLN A 165 -11.42 -2.84 11.79
CA GLN A 165 -11.95 -4.18 11.76
C GLN A 165 -12.42 -4.52 10.35
N VAL A 166 -12.00 -5.69 9.87
CA VAL A 166 -12.47 -6.28 8.62
C VAL A 166 -13.64 -7.20 8.93
N SER A 167 -14.78 -6.94 8.29
CA SER A 167 -16.01 -7.70 8.50
C SER A 167 -16.65 -8.09 7.17
N SER A 168 -16.88 -9.38 7.01
CA SER A 168 -17.67 -9.95 5.92
C SER A 168 -19.13 -10.12 6.35
N SER A 169 -20.07 -10.15 5.40
CA SER A 169 -21.46 -10.45 5.73
C SER A 169 -21.62 -11.87 6.24
N LEU A 170 -22.53 -12.07 7.21
CA LEU A 170 -22.87 -13.39 7.74
C LEU A 170 -23.39 -14.37 6.68
N LYS A 171 -23.85 -13.84 5.54
CA LYS A 171 -24.37 -14.62 4.40
C LYS A 171 -23.35 -14.81 3.28
N SER A 172 -22.13 -14.27 3.41
CA SER A 172 -21.12 -14.42 2.37
C SER A 172 -20.61 -15.86 2.36
N SER A 173 -20.28 -16.37 1.17
CA SER A 173 -19.71 -17.72 1.00
C SER A 173 -18.41 -17.88 1.80
N ALA A 174 -17.57 -16.83 1.82
CA ALA A 174 -16.34 -16.79 2.58
C ALA A 174 -16.59 -16.92 4.10
N GLU A 175 -17.58 -16.22 4.66
CA GLU A 175 -17.88 -16.30 6.09
C GLU A 175 -18.48 -17.66 6.47
N MET A 176 -19.35 -18.23 5.63
CA MET A 176 -19.91 -19.56 5.85
C MET A 176 -18.82 -20.63 5.83
N LYS A 177 -17.94 -20.60 4.81
CA LYS A 177 -16.79 -21.51 4.68
C LYS A 177 -15.85 -21.39 5.89
N TRP A 178 -15.54 -20.17 6.31
CA TRP A 178 -14.71 -19.93 7.49
C TRP A 178 -15.29 -20.57 8.76
N LYS A 179 -16.58 -20.34 9.01
CA LYS A 179 -17.27 -20.88 10.20
C LYS A 179 -17.32 -22.40 10.20
N GLU A 180 -17.45 -23.02 9.04
CA GLU A 180 -17.43 -24.47 8.90
C GLU A 180 -16.06 -25.03 9.25
N LEU A 181 -14.98 -24.45 8.71
CA LEU A 181 -13.61 -24.84 9.03
C LEU A 181 -13.27 -24.64 10.51
N ALA A 182 -13.76 -23.55 11.11
CA ALA A 182 -13.48 -23.18 12.49
C ALA A 182 -14.26 -23.99 13.55
N LYS A 183 -15.35 -24.68 13.18
CA LYS A 183 -16.35 -25.22 14.13
C LYS A 183 -15.77 -26.13 15.23
N ASN A 184 -14.73 -26.90 14.92
CA ASN A 184 -14.15 -27.90 15.82
C ASN A 184 -12.65 -27.64 16.12
N HIS A 185 -12.16 -26.46 15.79
CA HIS A 185 -10.74 -26.14 15.86
C HIS A 185 -10.53 -24.93 16.77
N HIS A 186 -9.35 -24.88 17.40
CA HIS A 186 -8.96 -23.69 18.15
C HIS A 186 -8.67 -22.54 17.18
N ILE A 187 -9.02 -21.31 17.57
CA ILE A 187 -8.72 -20.11 16.79
C ILE A 187 -7.75 -19.28 17.59
N PHE A 188 -6.63 -18.93 16.98
CA PHE A 188 -5.65 -18.02 17.56
C PHE A 188 -5.41 -16.82 16.65
N TYR A 189 -4.76 -15.80 17.20
CA TYR A 189 -4.43 -14.58 16.48
C TYR A 189 -2.95 -14.53 16.12
N ALA A 190 -2.65 -14.08 14.91
CA ALA A 190 -1.28 -13.87 14.47
C ALA A 190 -1.18 -12.69 13.50
N TYR A 191 -0.03 -12.03 13.49
CA TYR A 191 0.27 -10.88 12.66
C TYR A 191 0.89 -11.27 11.33
N HIS A 192 0.57 -10.48 10.29
CA HIS A 192 1.18 -10.54 8.97
C HIS A 192 1.58 -9.14 8.51
N GLY A 193 2.88 -8.92 8.32
CA GLY A 193 3.41 -7.70 7.72
C GLY A 193 3.58 -7.81 6.21
N ASN A 194 3.20 -6.76 5.47
CA ASN A 194 3.41 -6.69 4.02
C ASN A 194 3.62 -5.24 3.55
N ARG A 195 4.02 -5.05 2.29
CA ARG A 195 4.12 -3.71 1.68
C ARG A 195 2.73 -3.09 1.55
N LEU A 196 2.60 -1.78 1.77
CA LEU A 196 1.31 -1.08 1.78
C LEU A 196 0.45 -1.36 0.54
N GLU A 197 1.03 -1.33 -0.66
CA GLU A 197 0.28 -1.52 -1.91
C GLU A 197 -0.39 -2.90 -2.03
N ASN A 198 0.10 -3.90 -1.30
CA ASN A 198 -0.50 -5.24 -1.28
C ASN A 198 -1.76 -5.29 -0.42
N PHE A 199 -1.97 -4.34 0.49
CA PHE A 199 -3.11 -4.37 1.39
C PHE A 199 -4.45 -4.13 0.70
N TYR A 200 -4.48 -3.51 -0.49
CA TYR A 200 -5.71 -3.43 -1.28
C TYR A 200 -6.17 -4.81 -1.75
N THR A 201 -5.29 -5.62 -2.33
CA THR A 201 -5.64 -7.00 -2.74
C THR A 201 -5.87 -7.91 -1.53
N ILE A 202 -5.05 -7.79 -0.47
CA ILE A 202 -5.22 -8.56 0.77
C ILE A 202 -6.58 -8.26 1.43
N PHE A 203 -7.00 -6.99 1.41
CA PHE A 203 -8.30 -6.61 1.93
C PHE A 203 -9.43 -7.25 1.12
N ASN A 204 -9.39 -7.18 -0.21
CA ASN A 204 -10.50 -7.66 -1.03
C ASN A 204 -10.55 -9.19 -1.21
N PHE A 205 -9.39 -9.86 -1.22
CA PHE A 205 -9.28 -11.29 -1.56
C PHE A 205 -8.65 -12.16 -0.47
N GLY A 206 -8.29 -11.58 0.68
CA GLY A 206 -7.57 -12.27 1.74
C GLY A 206 -6.09 -12.48 1.40
N LEU A 207 -5.40 -13.23 2.27
CA LEU A 207 -3.98 -13.55 2.08
C LEU A 207 -3.86 -14.67 1.04
N GLN A 208 -3.17 -14.40 -0.07
CA GLN A 208 -3.00 -15.35 -1.16
C GLN A 208 -1.56 -15.86 -1.20
N GLN A 209 -1.38 -17.19 -1.07
CA GLN A 209 -0.06 -17.84 -1.05
C GLN A 209 0.79 -17.50 -2.28
N HIS A 210 0.21 -17.52 -3.47
CA HIS A 210 0.93 -17.27 -4.74
C HIS A 210 1.36 -15.81 -4.95
N LEU A 211 0.79 -14.87 -4.17
CA LEU A 211 1.21 -13.47 -4.18
C LEU A 211 2.25 -13.15 -3.09
N ASN A 212 2.53 -14.13 -2.21
CA ASN A 212 3.55 -14.01 -1.19
C ASN A 212 4.91 -14.46 -1.74
N LYS A 213 5.99 -13.89 -1.20
CA LYS A 213 7.34 -14.28 -1.59
C LYS A 213 7.61 -15.71 -1.13
N ASN A 214 8.01 -16.59 -2.05
CA ASN A 214 8.59 -17.87 -1.68
C ASN A 214 9.86 -17.60 -0.88
N THR A 215 9.96 -18.16 0.32
CA THR A 215 11.19 -18.09 1.11
C THR A 215 11.78 -19.49 1.26
N LEU A 216 12.98 -19.56 1.83
CA LEU A 216 13.67 -20.83 2.14
C LEU A 216 12.83 -21.78 3.01
N LEU A 217 11.78 -21.26 3.68
CA LEU A 217 10.91 -21.95 4.61
C LEU A 217 9.68 -22.61 3.93
N GLY A 218 9.64 -22.68 2.60
CA GLY A 218 8.57 -23.32 1.83
C GLY A 218 7.50 -22.35 1.32
N ASN A 219 6.43 -22.87 0.71
CA ASN A 219 5.37 -22.04 0.15
C ASN A 219 4.24 -21.88 1.18
N GLY A 220 3.91 -20.66 1.60
CA GLY A 220 2.83 -20.43 2.56
C GLY A 220 2.64 -18.95 2.93
N VAL A 221 1.66 -18.70 3.80
CA VAL A 221 1.43 -17.42 4.47
C VAL A 221 2.20 -17.41 5.78
N TYR A 222 3.17 -16.51 5.91
CA TYR A 222 3.97 -16.34 7.13
C TYR A 222 3.24 -15.47 8.13
N LEU A 223 3.06 -16.00 9.33
CA LEU A 223 2.41 -15.33 10.45
C LEU A 223 3.28 -15.41 11.71
N SER A 224 3.12 -14.46 12.62
CA SER A 224 3.80 -14.47 13.92
C SER A 224 2.87 -13.98 15.03
N PRO A 225 2.89 -14.57 16.24
CA PRO A 225 2.14 -14.04 17.38
C PRO A 225 2.77 -12.76 17.94
N GLU A 226 4.00 -12.44 17.52
CA GLU A 226 4.72 -11.25 17.95
C GLU A 226 4.61 -10.12 16.92
N LEU A 227 4.01 -9.00 17.33
CA LEU A 227 3.85 -7.83 16.46
C LEU A 227 5.21 -7.27 15.97
N ASN A 228 6.21 -7.26 16.86
CA ASN A 228 7.57 -6.81 16.53
C ASN A 228 8.25 -7.60 15.42
N LEU A 229 7.90 -8.88 15.26
CA LEU A 229 8.49 -9.71 14.21
C LEU A 229 7.84 -9.45 12.86
N SER A 230 6.59 -8.98 12.85
CA SER A 230 5.87 -8.63 11.63
C SER A 230 6.15 -7.20 11.15
N LEU A 231 6.54 -6.29 12.05
CA LEU A 231 6.82 -4.88 11.73
C LEU A 231 7.88 -4.66 10.63
N PRO A 232 9.03 -5.35 10.61
CA PRO A 232 10.02 -5.22 9.54
C PRO A 232 9.51 -5.57 8.14
N TYR A 233 8.49 -6.43 8.06
CA TYR A 233 7.86 -6.80 6.78
C TYR A 233 6.80 -5.78 6.33
N SER A 234 6.32 -4.93 7.25
CA SER A 234 5.38 -3.85 6.99
C SER A 234 6.07 -2.62 6.40
N HIS A 235 6.48 -2.72 5.14
CA HIS A 235 7.14 -1.61 4.47
C HIS A 235 6.15 -0.45 4.28
N GLY A 236 6.53 0.72 4.81
CA GLY A 236 5.78 1.94 4.58
C GLY A 236 5.73 2.32 3.11
N GLY A 237 4.60 2.88 2.69
CA GLY A 237 4.36 3.36 1.34
C GLY A 237 3.54 4.65 1.33
N PHE A 238 3.46 5.25 0.15
CA PHE A 238 2.56 6.38 -0.08
C PHE A 238 1.15 5.85 -0.28
N GLY A 239 0.22 6.30 0.56
CA GLY A 239 -1.21 6.07 0.40
C GLY A 239 -1.80 7.15 -0.49
N TRP A 240 -2.71 7.93 0.05
CA TRP A 240 -3.29 9.09 -0.64
C TRP A 240 -2.87 10.41 0.02
N GLY A 241 -2.36 11.35 -0.77
CA GLY A 241 -1.77 12.60 -0.25
C GLY A 241 -2.76 13.50 0.50
N ALA A 242 -4.06 13.42 0.17
CA ALA A 242 -5.13 14.16 0.83
C ALA A 242 -5.87 13.34 1.90
N SER A 243 -5.33 12.19 2.30
CA SER A 243 -5.88 11.34 3.36
C SER A 243 -5.91 12.04 4.71
N CYS A 244 -7.04 11.91 5.41
CA CYS A 244 -7.20 12.43 6.77
C CYS A 244 -6.43 11.61 7.82
N ILE A 245 -6.10 10.35 7.55
CA ILE A 245 -5.29 9.50 8.45
C ILE A 245 -3.79 9.64 8.19
N GLY A 246 -3.39 10.07 7.00
CA GLY A 246 -2.01 10.43 6.65
C GLY A 246 -1.57 9.91 5.27
N GLY A 247 -0.72 10.67 4.58
CA GLY A 247 -0.26 10.32 3.23
C GLY A 247 0.83 9.24 3.14
N HIS A 248 1.49 8.91 4.25
CA HIS A 248 2.48 7.84 4.32
C HIS A 248 2.11 6.83 5.40
N LEU A 249 1.80 5.61 4.98
CA LEU A 249 1.19 4.58 5.81
C LEU A 249 2.04 3.30 5.79
N SER A 250 2.03 2.58 6.89
CA SER A 250 2.46 1.18 6.99
C SER A 250 1.28 0.41 7.59
N CYS A 251 1.09 -0.85 7.17
CA CYS A 251 -0.06 -1.64 7.57
C CYS A 251 0.36 -3.07 7.96
N ILE A 252 -0.26 -3.60 9.01
CA ILE A 252 -0.11 -4.99 9.45
C ILE A 252 -1.50 -5.60 9.55
N ALA A 253 -1.68 -6.80 9.02
CA ALA A 253 -2.88 -7.57 9.25
C ALA A 253 -2.76 -8.33 10.57
N LEU A 254 -3.79 -8.24 11.41
CA LEU A 254 -4.02 -9.15 12.52
C LEU A 254 -5.06 -10.17 12.06
N CYS A 255 -4.61 -11.41 11.93
CA CYS A 255 -5.37 -12.49 11.36
C CYS A 255 -5.93 -13.39 12.45
N GLU A 256 -7.12 -13.94 12.20
CA GLU A 256 -7.59 -15.14 12.88
C GLU A 256 -7.11 -16.35 12.09
N VAL A 257 -6.63 -17.37 12.79
CA VAL A 257 -6.07 -18.59 12.21
C VAL A 257 -6.75 -19.79 12.85
N VAL A 258 -7.25 -20.69 12.01
CA VAL A 258 -7.84 -21.96 12.45
C VAL A 258 -6.73 -22.97 12.66
N ASP A 259 -6.51 -23.41 13.90
CA ASP A 259 -5.57 -24.47 14.27
C ASP A 259 -6.11 -25.84 13.81
N ALA A 260 -5.82 -26.16 12.55
CA ALA A 260 -6.09 -27.46 11.95
C ALA A 260 -4.76 -28.14 11.59
N PRO A 261 -4.50 -29.39 12.07
CA PRO A 261 -3.25 -30.11 11.82
C PRO A 261 -2.89 -30.31 10.34
N GLU A 262 -3.89 -30.33 9.44
CA GLU A 262 -3.71 -30.64 8.02
C GLU A 262 -3.44 -29.42 7.12
N GLY A 263 -3.26 -28.21 7.69
CA GLY A 263 -3.00 -27.00 6.89
C GLY A 263 -2.09 -25.95 7.52
N ILE A 264 -1.59 -26.20 8.73
CA ILE A 264 -0.55 -25.39 9.37
C ILE A 264 0.71 -26.22 9.49
N ASN A 265 1.76 -25.82 8.78
CA ASN A 265 3.09 -26.33 9.06
C ASN A 265 3.64 -25.59 10.27
N TYR A 266 3.61 -26.26 11.41
CA TYR A 266 4.34 -25.85 12.59
C TYR A 266 5.84 -26.05 12.35
N GLN A 267 6.52 -25.03 11.84
CA GLN A 267 7.96 -24.99 12.01
C GLN A 267 8.26 -24.32 13.36
N LYS A 268 8.41 -25.16 14.38
CA LYS A 268 9.22 -24.76 15.54
C LYS A 268 10.59 -24.34 15.00
N PRO A 269 11.16 -23.20 15.45
CA PRO A 269 12.51 -22.84 15.07
C PRO A 269 13.42 -24.04 15.35
N VAL A 270 14.24 -24.40 14.36
CA VAL A 270 15.20 -25.49 14.50
C VAL A 270 16.07 -25.16 15.71
N SER A 271 15.89 -25.88 16.81
CA SER A 271 16.91 -25.96 17.84
C SER A 271 18.07 -26.68 17.17
N ASN A 272 19.19 -25.99 16.95
CA ASN A 272 20.42 -26.58 16.47
C ASN A 272 21.02 -27.51 17.55
N GLU A 273 20.29 -28.52 17.97
CA GLU A 273 20.79 -29.66 18.70
C GLU A 273 20.96 -30.81 17.69
N GLY A 274 22.11 -30.80 17.01
CA GLY A 274 22.51 -31.91 16.14
C GLY A 274 22.39 -31.62 14.65
N ASP A 275 23.26 -30.79 14.11
CA ASP A 275 24.20 -31.16 13.04
C ASP A 275 24.90 -29.91 12.52
N GLY A 276 26.22 -30.00 12.43
CA GLY A 276 27.10 -28.85 12.29
C GLY A 276 26.97 -28.05 10.99
N LEU A 277 27.42 -26.80 11.11
CA LEU A 277 27.80 -25.85 10.06
C LEU A 277 26.65 -25.17 9.32
N TYR A 278 26.19 -24.03 9.87
CA TYR A 278 26.11 -22.70 9.24
C TYR A 278 25.45 -21.76 10.27
N GLU A 279 26.26 -20.96 10.97
CA GLU A 279 25.75 -19.90 11.86
C GLU A 279 25.37 -18.67 11.03
N ASP A 280 24.10 -18.28 11.05
CA ASP A 280 23.65 -16.99 10.52
C ASP A 280 23.97 -15.89 11.57
N GLU A 281 24.73 -14.86 11.19
CA GLU A 281 25.14 -13.78 12.11
C GLU A 281 23.94 -13.02 12.70
N LYS A 282 22.78 -13.10 12.03
CA LYS A 282 21.54 -12.45 12.47
C LYS A 282 20.88 -13.12 13.67
N SER A 283 21.05 -14.43 13.83
CA SER A 283 20.55 -15.18 15.00
C SER A 283 21.45 -14.98 16.22
N LYS A 284 22.77 -14.85 16.06
CA LYS A 284 23.70 -14.55 17.17
C LYS A 284 23.41 -13.22 17.87
N LEU A 285 23.11 -12.16 17.10
CA LEU A 285 22.76 -10.84 17.65
C LEU A 285 21.47 -10.83 18.48
N LEU A 286 20.56 -11.78 18.24
CA LEU A 286 19.28 -11.90 18.96
C LEU A 286 19.41 -12.80 20.20
N THR A 287 20.29 -13.81 20.16
CA THR A 287 20.58 -14.67 21.31
C THR A 287 21.37 -13.93 22.40
N GLU A 288 22.21 -12.96 22.04
CA GLU A 288 22.98 -12.13 22.99
C GLU A 288 22.11 -11.15 23.80
N GLN A 289 20.85 -10.90 23.41
CA GLN A 289 19.91 -10.03 24.13
C GLN A 289 19.04 -10.75 25.17
N GLY A 290 19.29 -12.02 25.48
CA GLY A 290 18.66 -12.72 26.61
C GLY A 290 17.19 -13.10 26.42
N CYS A 291 16.71 -13.18 25.18
CA CYS A 291 15.39 -13.70 24.87
C CYS A 291 15.43 -15.23 24.73
N ASP A 292 15.27 -15.95 25.85
CA ASP A 292 15.02 -17.41 25.89
C ASP A 292 13.57 -17.78 25.47
N GLY A 293 12.98 -16.96 24.59
CA GLY A 293 11.61 -17.13 24.09
C GLY A 293 11.64 -17.61 22.65
N GLN A 294 11.37 -18.90 22.45
CA GLN A 294 11.19 -19.54 21.14
C GLN A 294 10.34 -18.65 20.21
N MET A 295 10.98 -18.03 19.21
CA MET A 295 10.28 -17.20 18.21
C MET A 295 9.43 -18.10 17.33
N THR A 296 8.16 -18.27 17.72
CA THR A 296 7.21 -19.12 17.01
C THR A 296 6.75 -18.37 15.76
N GLN A 297 7.13 -18.84 14.58
CA GLN A 297 6.59 -18.39 13.31
C GLN A 297 5.69 -19.49 12.74
N TYR A 298 4.55 -19.12 12.19
CA TYR A 298 3.61 -20.05 11.59
C TYR A 298 3.68 -19.93 10.07
N VAL A 299 3.72 -21.07 9.38
CA VAL A 299 3.57 -21.12 7.93
C VAL A 299 2.26 -21.83 7.61
N VAL A 300 1.28 -21.06 7.19
CA VAL A 300 -0.03 -21.59 6.82
C VAL A 300 -0.06 -21.85 5.33
N THR A 301 -0.19 -23.12 4.94
CA THR A 301 -0.21 -23.53 3.53
C THR A 301 -1.59 -23.37 2.93
N ASN A 302 -2.64 -23.61 3.71
CA ASN A 302 -4.01 -23.41 3.28
C ASN A 302 -4.53 -22.02 3.65
N CYS A 303 -4.68 -21.14 2.66
CA CYS A 303 -5.16 -19.76 2.87
C CYS A 303 -6.59 -19.70 3.41
N ASP A 304 -7.40 -20.75 3.24
CA ASP A 304 -8.76 -20.79 3.79
C ASP A 304 -8.80 -20.86 5.33
N LEU A 305 -7.68 -21.25 5.95
CA LEU A 305 -7.51 -21.30 7.40
C LEU A 305 -7.07 -19.96 8.00
N VAL A 306 -6.84 -18.93 7.17
CA VAL A 306 -6.49 -17.59 7.62
C VAL A 306 -7.49 -16.55 7.12
N ARG A 307 -7.99 -15.70 8.01
CA ARG A 307 -8.70 -14.48 7.61
C ARG A 307 -8.13 -13.25 8.28
N VAL A 308 -8.07 -12.15 7.53
CA VAL A 308 -7.74 -10.85 8.12
C VAL A 308 -8.92 -10.38 8.96
N ARG A 309 -8.69 -10.14 10.25
CA ARG A 309 -9.74 -9.68 11.17
C ARG A 309 -9.59 -8.20 11.49
N TYR A 310 -8.35 -7.72 11.65
CA TYR A 310 -8.05 -6.32 11.86
C TYR A 310 -6.88 -5.87 10.99
N MET A 311 -6.89 -4.59 10.63
CA MET A 311 -5.80 -3.88 9.96
C MET A 311 -5.25 -2.84 10.91
N LEU A 312 -3.98 -2.98 11.28
CA LEU A 312 -3.23 -2.09 12.15
C LEU A 312 -2.47 -1.11 11.28
N VAL A 313 -2.82 0.17 11.34
CA VAL A 313 -2.28 1.19 10.46
C VAL A 313 -1.36 2.12 11.25
N TYR A 314 -0.14 2.22 10.75
CA TYR A 314 0.91 3.11 11.23
C TYR A 314 0.99 4.32 10.31
N ALA A 315 0.48 5.45 10.76
CA ALA A 315 0.55 6.71 10.02
C ALA A 315 1.81 7.47 10.44
N LYS A 316 2.73 7.70 9.49
CA LYS A 316 3.86 8.60 9.77
C LYS A 316 3.35 10.04 9.76
N GLN A 317 3.53 10.73 10.88
CA GLN A 317 3.15 12.14 10.96
C GLN A 317 3.93 12.96 9.90
N PRO A 318 3.28 13.92 9.21
CA PRO A 318 3.91 14.78 8.21
C PRO A 318 5.10 15.61 8.73
N ALA A 319 5.28 15.70 10.04
CA ALA A 319 6.40 16.40 10.66
C ALA A 319 7.78 15.87 10.22
N SER A 320 7.89 14.59 9.85
CA SER A 320 9.14 13.99 9.36
C SER A 320 9.38 14.18 7.85
N MET A 321 8.42 14.77 7.12
CA MET A 321 8.52 15.01 5.68
C MET A 321 8.47 16.51 5.33
N ARG A 322 8.72 17.38 6.33
CA ARG A 322 9.09 18.77 6.07
C ARG A 322 10.51 18.78 5.50
N PHE A 323 10.61 18.82 4.18
CA PHE A 323 11.67 19.63 3.59
C PHE A 323 11.55 21.02 4.22
N PRO A 324 12.64 21.67 4.66
CA PRO A 324 12.56 22.98 5.27
C PRO A 324 12.14 23.99 4.19
N THR A 325 10.84 24.12 3.97
CA THR A 325 10.27 25.31 3.36
C THR A 325 10.32 26.35 4.46
N ALA A 326 11.45 27.05 4.52
CA ALA A 326 11.57 28.27 5.29
C ALA A 326 10.33 29.12 5.01
N ASN A 327 9.66 29.49 6.09
CA ASN A 327 8.62 30.50 6.10
C ASN A 327 9.23 31.78 5.51
N VAL A 328 8.99 32.03 4.22
CA VAL A 328 9.34 33.29 3.59
C VAL A 328 8.04 33.95 3.16
N ASN A 329 7.83 35.10 3.78
CA ASN A 329 6.76 36.05 3.56
C ASN A 329 6.34 36.16 2.09
N ARG A 330 5.02 36.18 1.87
CA ARG A 330 4.37 36.59 0.63
C ARG A 330 4.88 37.97 0.21
N ASN A 331 5.73 38.03 -0.81
CA ASN A 331 5.78 39.05 -1.88
C ASN A 331 7.15 39.08 -2.59
N VAL A 332 7.54 38.02 -3.31
CA VAL A 332 8.45 38.15 -4.45
C VAL A 332 8.14 37.04 -5.46
N GLY A 333 7.36 37.35 -6.49
CA GLY A 333 7.23 36.48 -7.66
C GLY A 333 8.56 36.49 -8.42
N GLY A 334 9.28 35.37 -8.43
CA GLY A 334 10.57 35.29 -9.10
C GLY A 334 11.08 33.85 -9.16
N LEU A 335 12.03 33.62 -10.08
CA LEU A 335 12.67 32.36 -10.51
C LEU A 335 12.71 31.21 -9.49
N ARG A 336 12.88 31.51 -8.19
CA ARG A 336 12.89 30.55 -7.09
C ARG A 336 11.60 29.73 -6.98
N GLN A 337 10.43 30.35 -7.18
CA GLN A 337 9.16 29.62 -7.14
C GLN A 337 8.95 28.73 -8.38
N TRP A 338 9.48 29.17 -9.51
CA TRP A 338 9.47 28.40 -10.76
C TRP A 338 10.42 27.18 -10.67
N LEU A 339 11.64 27.38 -10.14
CA LEU A 339 12.60 26.30 -9.87
C LEU A 339 12.04 25.27 -8.86
N ALA A 340 11.36 25.73 -7.81
CA ALA A 340 10.74 24.85 -6.83
C ALA A 340 9.58 24.01 -7.40
N ARG A 341 8.88 24.54 -8.42
CA ARG A 341 7.79 23.84 -9.13
C ARG A 341 8.34 22.85 -10.16
N HIS A 342 9.42 23.19 -10.85
CA HIS A 342 10.03 22.34 -11.88
C HIS A 342 11.33 21.69 -11.38
N LYS A 343 11.21 20.83 -10.37
CA LYS A 343 12.35 20.20 -9.67
C LYS A 343 13.23 19.40 -10.63
N LEU A 344 12.64 18.62 -11.52
CA LEU A 344 13.36 17.74 -12.44
C LEU A 344 14.13 18.53 -13.50
N PHE A 345 13.50 19.56 -14.08
CA PHE A 345 14.17 20.49 -15.01
C PHE A 345 15.29 21.27 -14.31
N SER A 346 15.08 21.70 -13.07
CA SER A 346 16.10 22.42 -12.28
C SER A 346 17.33 21.55 -11.99
N ILE A 347 17.12 20.25 -11.67
CA ILE A 347 18.20 19.28 -11.48
C ILE A 347 18.93 19.04 -12.80
N LEU A 348 18.20 18.87 -13.91
CA LEU A 348 18.79 18.66 -15.24
C LEU A 348 19.62 19.87 -15.71
N LEU A 349 19.10 21.08 -15.50
CA LEU A 349 19.78 22.33 -15.79
C LEU A 349 21.03 22.50 -14.92
N GLY A 350 20.93 22.19 -13.62
CA GLY A 350 22.06 22.19 -12.70
C GLY A 350 23.15 21.21 -13.12
N TYR A 351 22.77 20.00 -13.53
CA TYR A 351 23.68 18.99 -14.04
C TYR A 351 24.36 19.44 -15.36
N GLY A 352 23.60 20.06 -16.28
CA GLY A 352 24.16 20.63 -17.51
C GLY A 352 25.16 21.75 -17.25
N LEU A 353 24.86 22.65 -16.30
CA LEU A 353 25.80 23.70 -15.88
C LEU A 353 27.06 23.12 -15.23
N MET A 354 26.93 22.07 -14.41
CA MET A 354 28.07 21.38 -13.83
C MET A 354 28.98 20.80 -14.94
N LEU A 355 28.40 20.10 -15.93
CA LEU A 355 29.14 19.57 -17.07
C LEU A 355 29.82 20.68 -17.89
N ALA A 356 29.14 21.81 -18.10
CA ALA A 356 29.73 22.96 -18.78
C ALA A 356 30.90 23.55 -17.99
N THR A 357 30.79 23.70 -16.67
CA THR A 357 31.89 24.21 -15.83
C THR A 357 33.10 23.28 -15.82
N ILE A 358 32.89 21.96 -15.78
CA ILE A 358 33.97 20.98 -15.89
C ILE A 358 34.60 21.02 -17.29
N GLY A 359 33.78 21.15 -18.34
CA GLY A 359 34.25 21.29 -19.72
C GLY A 359 35.06 22.57 -19.95
N PHE A 360 34.66 23.69 -19.34
CA PHE A 360 35.39 24.95 -19.41
C PHE A 360 36.68 24.93 -18.57
N ALA A 361 36.66 24.28 -17.41
CA ALA A 361 37.84 24.13 -16.55
C ALA A 361 38.94 23.26 -17.21
N ASN A 362 38.57 22.32 -18.09
CA ASN A 362 39.51 21.43 -18.75
C ASN A 362 40.00 21.95 -20.13
N ASN A 363 39.59 23.15 -20.55
CA ASN A 363 39.92 23.68 -21.88
C ASN A 363 41.05 24.75 -21.79
N GLN A 364 42.24 24.41 -22.30
CA GLN A 364 43.46 25.24 -22.26
C GLN A 364 43.32 26.69 -22.80
N PRO A 365 42.54 26.98 -23.86
CA PRO A 365 42.38 28.36 -24.36
C PRO A 365 41.64 29.29 -23.40
N ILE A 366 40.80 28.77 -22.50
CA ILE A 366 39.99 29.60 -21.59
C ILE A 366 40.84 30.17 -20.45
N HIS A 367 41.87 29.45 -20.01
CA HIS A 367 42.85 29.99 -19.07
C HIS A 367 43.58 31.23 -19.61
N TYR A 368 43.77 31.32 -20.93
CA TYR A 368 44.36 32.49 -21.58
C TYR A 368 43.42 33.71 -21.52
N TYR A 369 42.13 33.52 -21.83
CA TYR A 369 41.15 34.60 -21.74
C TYR A 369 40.91 35.04 -20.29
N TYR A 370 40.89 34.11 -19.33
CA TYR A 370 40.73 34.44 -17.91
C TYR A 370 41.91 35.30 -17.40
N LYS A 371 43.15 34.98 -17.81
CA LYS A 371 44.33 35.81 -17.50
C LYS A 371 44.27 37.19 -18.14
N ILE A 372 43.76 37.32 -19.36
CA ILE A 372 43.57 38.62 -20.03
C ILE A 372 42.52 39.45 -19.29
N LEU A 373 41.41 38.83 -18.89
CA LEU A 373 40.29 39.52 -18.25
C LEU A 373 40.67 39.97 -16.83
N LEU A 374 41.38 39.13 -16.08
CA LEU A 374 41.99 39.51 -14.80
C LEU A 374 43.02 40.64 -14.96
N LYS A 375 43.90 40.58 -15.97
CA LYS A 375 44.85 41.68 -16.24
C LYS A 375 44.14 43.00 -16.54
N LYS A 376 43.05 42.96 -17.32
CA LYS A 376 42.27 44.17 -17.63
C LYS A 376 41.53 44.72 -16.41
N LEU A 377 41.03 43.85 -15.53
CA LEU A 377 40.43 44.26 -14.26
C LEU A 377 41.46 44.84 -13.30
N ASP A 378 42.67 44.30 -13.24
CA ASP A 378 43.75 44.81 -12.38
C ASP A 378 44.27 46.18 -12.87
N ILE A 379 44.33 46.39 -14.19
CA ILE A 379 44.61 47.69 -14.81
C ILE A 379 43.49 48.69 -14.52
N ALA A 380 42.23 48.28 -14.60
CA ALA A 380 41.09 49.14 -14.28
C ALA A 380 41.01 49.47 -12.77
N TYR A 381 41.43 48.57 -11.90
CA TYR A 381 41.45 48.78 -10.46
C TYR A 381 42.63 49.66 -10.00
N SER A 382 43.79 49.52 -10.64
CA SER A 382 44.95 50.40 -10.41
C SER A 382 44.75 51.82 -10.95
N SER A 383 43.96 52.01 -12.02
CA SER A 383 43.62 53.36 -12.52
C SER A 383 42.60 54.12 -11.65
N VAL A 384 41.98 53.46 -10.68
CA VAL A 384 41.01 54.08 -9.74
C VAL A 384 41.71 54.55 -8.45
N LYS A 385 43.00 54.27 -8.27
CA LYS A 385 43.76 54.56 -7.02
C LYS A 385 44.85 55.63 -7.14
N VAL A 386 44.79 56.49 -8.16
CA VAL A 386 45.62 57.70 -8.29
C VAL A 386 44.79 58.94 -7.98
#